data_AF-A0A0G4N979-F1
#
_entry.id   AF-A0A0G4N979-F1
#
_cell.length_a   1.000
_cell.length_b   1.000
_cell.length_c   1.000
_cell.angle_alpha   90.00
_cell.angle_beta   90.00
_cell.angle_gamma   90.00
#
_symmetry.space_group_name_H-M   'P 1'
#
loop_
_entity.id
_entity.type
_entity.pdbx_description
1 polymer ?
#
loop_
_entity_poly.entity_id
_entity_poly.type
_entity_poly.pdbx_seq_one_letter_code
_entity_poly.pdbx_strand_id
1 'polypeptide(L)'
;IFWDFLTKTLDPAVKPIPALQIINLVMGLFMFALEWPMPLLAGTALHRSLEFRLVMLPLTTLAASLLYQATNPAIYYLTALIVYFWAYSEGEV
;
A
#
# COMPACT_ATOMS: atom_id res chain seq x y z
N ILE A 1 25.00 15.86 5.51
CA ILE A 1 26.12 14.96 5.92
C ILE A 1 25.65 13.86 6.86
N PHE A 2 25.13 14.13 8.07
CA PHE A 2 24.68 13.05 8.98
C PHE A 2 23.49 12.25 8.44
N TRP A 3 22.55 12.89 7.74
CA TRP A 3 21.42 12.21 7.09
C TRP A 3 21.70 11.79 5.64
N ASP A 4 22.91 12.01 5.11
CA ASP A 4 23.24 11.62 3.73
C ASP A 4 23.21 10.10 3.55
N PHE A 5 23.50 9.32 4.60
CA PHE A 5 23.34 7.86 4.54
C PHE A 5 21.86 7.45 4.44
N LEU A 6 20.95 8.26 4.98
CA LEU A 6 19.51 8.01 4.93
C LEU A 6 18.94 8.37 3.55
N THR A 7 19.44 9.47 2.95
CA THR A 7 18.89 10.00 1.69
C THR A 7 19.52 9.39 0.43
N LYS A 8 20.80 9.01 0.45
CA LYS A 8 21.48 8.50 -0.76
C LYS A 8 21.43 6.99 -0.94
N THR A 9 21.19 6.22 0.12
CA THR A 9 21.14 4.75 0.04
C THR A 9 19.98 4.26 -0.83
N LEU A 10 18.90 5.02 -0.91
CA LEU A 10 17.74 4.70 -1.73
C LEU A 10 17.75 5.40 -3.10
N ASP A 11 18.73 6.25 -3.41
CA ASP A 11 18.82 6.94 -4.71
C ASP A 11 18.70 5.97 -5.92
N PRO A 12 19.34 4.78 -5.92
CA PRO A 12 19.19 3.81 -7.01
C PRO A 12 17.77 3.28 -7.19
N ALA A 13 16.94 3.32 -6.15
CA ALA A 13 15.55 2.88 -6.19
C ALA A 13 14.61 3.93 -6.81
N VAL A 14 15.10 5.17 -7.00
CA VAL A 14 14.34 6.31 -7.52
C VAL A 14 14.90 6.82 -8.86
N LYS A 15 16.19 6.59 -9.16
CA LYS A 15 16.88 7.00 -10.39
C LYS A 15 17.97 5.99 -10.79
N PRO A 16 18.24 5.79 -12.09
CA PRO A 16 17.57 6.38 -13.26
C PRO A 16 16.21 5.75 -13.56
N ILE A 17 15.96 4.54 -13.06
CA ILE A 17 14.69 3.82 -13.19
C ILE A 17 13.87 4.08 -11.92
N PRO A 18 12.64 4.60 -12.01
CA PRO A 18 11.83 4.98 -10.85
C PRO A 18 11.14 3.75 -10.23
N ALA A 19 11.93 2.80 -9.72
CA ALA A 19 11.43 1.52 -9.24
C ALA A 19 10.43 1.66 -8.09
N LEU A 20 10.69 2.54 -7.11
CA LEU A 20 9.76 2.80 -6.01
C LEU A 20 8.42 3.37 -6.48
N GLN A 21 8.43 4.26 -7.48
CA GLN A 21 7.21 4.81 -8.05
C GLN A 21 6.41 3.76 -8.81
N ILE A 22 7.09 2.87 -9.55
CA ILE A 22 6.45 1.75 -10.25
C ILE A 22 5.80 0.82 -9.24
N ILE A 23 6.54 0.43 -8.18
CA ILE A 23 6.00 -0.41 -7.10
C ILE A 23 4.77 0.25 -6.47
N ASN A 24 4.88 1.52 -6.07
CA ASN A 24 3.75 2.24 -5.47
C ASN A 24 2.54 2.35 -6.41
N LEU A 25 2.76 2.59 -7.71
CA LEU A 25 1.69 2.63 -8.70
C LEU A 25 1.00 1.26 -8.85
N VAL A 26 1.77 0.19 -8.98
CA VAL A 26 1.23 -1.18 -9.11
C VAL A 26 0.45 -1.57 -7.86
N MET A 27 0.97 -1.30 -6.67
CA MET A 27 0.26 -1.59 -5.42
C MET A 27 -0.99 -0.73 -5.27
N GLY A 28 -0.95 0.54 -5.65
CA GLY A 28 -2.10 1.43 -5.64
C GLY A 28 -3.21 0.97 -6.59
N LEU A 29 -2.86 0.58 -7.82
CA LEU A 29 -3.82 0.02 -8.78
C LEU A 29 -4.40 -1.32 -8.31
N PHE A 30 -3.58 -2.15 -7.70
CA PHE A 30 -4.02 -3.41 -7.11
C PHE A 30 -5.01 -3.20 -5.96
N MET A 31 -4.69 -2.30 -5.02
CA MET A 31 -5.61 -1.95 -3.93
C MET A 31 -6.89 -1.29 -4.46
N PHE A 32 -6.80 -0.44 -5.48
CA PHE A 32 -7.98 0.11 -6.13
C PHE A 32 -8.88 -0.99 -6.70
N ALA A 33 -8.30 -2.00 -7.37
CA ALA A 33 -9.05 -3.14 -7.90
C ALA A 33 -9.64 -4.05 -6.80
N LEU A 34 -9.05 -4.06 -5.60
CA LEU A 34 -9.50 -4.83 -4.46
C LEU A 34 -10.63 -4.14 -3.67
N GLU A 35 -10.56 -2.83 -3.53
CA GLU A 35 -11.53 -2.02 -2.79
C GLU A 35 -12.72 -1.60 -3.67
N TRP A 36 -12.48 -1.39 -4.96
CA TRP A 36 -13.54 -1.13 -5.92
C TRP A 36 -14.13 -2.45 -6.41
N PRO A 37 -15.46 -2.65 -6.36
CA PRO A 37 -16.10 -3.87 -6.83
C PRO A 37 -16.11 -3.94 -8.37
N MET A 38 -14.95 -4.15 -8.97
CA MET A 38 -14.81 -4.33 -10.40
C MET A 38 -15.56 -5.58 -10.85
N PRO A 39 -16.28 -5.58 -11.99
CA PRO A 39 -17.06 -6.74 -12.44
C PRO A 39 -16.28 -8.06 -12.52
N LEU A 40 -14.98 -7.99 -12.77
CA LEU A 40 -14.09 -9.16 -12.88
C LEU A 40 -13.57 -9.71 -11.54
N LEU A 41 -13.60 -8.89 -10.48
CA LEU A 41 -13.01 -9.22 -9.17
C LEU A 41 -14.05 -9.34 -8.06
N ALA A 42 -15.20 -8.68 -8.21
CA ALA A 42 -16.26 -8.66 -7.23
C ALA A 42 -16.71 -10.08 -6.86
N GLY A 43 -16.80 -10.36 -5.56
CA GLY A 43 -17.26 -11.65 -5.03
C GLY A 43 -16.24 -12.79 -5.08
N THR A 44 -15.05 -12.57 -5.67
CA THR A 44 -13.96 -13.56 -5.60
C THR A 44 -13.52 -13.77 -4.14
N ALA A 45 -12.88 -14.92 -3.85
CA ALA A 45 -12.36 -15.19 -2.50
C ALA A 45 -11.34 -14.12 -2.06
N LEU A 46 -10.49 -13.68 -3.00
CA LEU A 46 -9.50 -12.64 -2.75
C LEU A 46 -10.17 -11.28 -2.49
N HIS A 47 -11.18 -10.90 -3.28
CA HIS A 47 -11.92 -9.65 -3.06
C HIS A 47 -12.70 -9.63 -1.73
N ARG A 48 -13.10 -10.79 -1.20
CA ARG A 48 -13.82 -10.87 0.08
C ARG A 48 -12.92 -11.00 1.30
N SER A 49 -11.70 -11.53 1.15
CA SER A 49 -10.81 -11.77 2.27
C SER A 49 -10.37 -10.48 2.97
N LEU A 50 -10.68 -10.41 4.26
CA LEU A 50 -10.21 -9.36 5.15
C LEU A 50 -8.71 -9.53 5.46
N GLU A 51 -8.26 -10.78 5.64
CA GLU A 51 -6.87 -11.11 5.97
C GLU A 51 -5.93 -10.68 4.85
N PHE A 52 -6.35 -10.89 3.61
CA PHE A 52 -5.58 -10.47 2.45
C PHE A 52 -5.37 -8.94 2.43
N ARG A 53 -6.38 -8.16 2.81
CA ARG A 53 -6.25 -6.70 2.97
C ARG A 53 -5.26 -6.34 4.07
N LEU A 54 -5.31 -7.04 5.20
CA LEU A 54 -4.39 -6.82 6.32
C LEU A 54 -2.93 -7.14 5.99
N VAL A 55 -2.68 -8.01 5.02
CA VAL A 55 -1.32 -8.25 4.51
C VAL A 55 -0.91 -7.17 3.51
N MET A 56 -1.81 -6.75 2.62
CA MET A 56 -1.49 -5.84 1.53
C MET A 56 -1.40 -4.37 1.95
N LEU A 57 -2.24 -3.92 2.90
CA LEU A 57 -2.28 -2.54 3.36
C LEU A 57 -0.97 -2.08 4.03
N PRO A 58 -0.30 -2.85 4.91
CA PRO A 58 1.01 -2.47 5.46
C PRO A 58 2.07 -2.31 4.37
N LEU A 59 2.11 -3.23 3.40
CA LEU A 59 3.07 -3.17 2.29
C LEU A 59 2.82 -1.94 1.40
N THR A 60 1.56 -1.65 1.09
CA THR A 60 1.17 -0.50 0.27
C THR A 60 1.43 0.82 1.00
N THR A 61 1.14 0.86 2.30
CA THR A 61 1.46 2.01 3.18
C THR A 61 2.95 2.27 3.22
N LEU A 62 3.78 1.23 3.37
CA LEU A 62 5.23 1.34 3.37
C LEU A 62 5.75 1.84 2.02
N ALA A 63 5.29 1.26 0.91
CA ALA A 63 5.69 1.69 -0.43
C ALA A 63 5.38 3.18 -0.69
N ALA A 64 4.21 3.66 -0.25
CA ALA A 64 3.84 5.07 -0.34
C ALA A 64 4.70 5.94 0.61
N SER A 65 4.98 5.47 1.83
CA SER A 65 5.74 6.23 2.83
C SER A 65 7.20 6.48 2.43
N LEU A 66 7.78 5.61 1.59
CA LEU A 66 9.15 5.77 1.07
C LEU A 66 9.26 6.84 -0.02
N LEU A 67 8.14 7.32 -0.57
CA LEU A 67 8.10 8.34 -1.60
C LEU A 67 7.74 9.71 -1.03
N TYR A 68 8.56 10.71 -1.32
CA TYR A 68 8.33 12.09 -0.86
C TYR A 68 6.98 12.68 -1.29
N GLN A 69 6.47 12.31 -2.47
CA GLN A 69 5.22 12.85 -3.02
C GLN A 69 3.97 12.04 -2.66
N ALA A 70 4.11 10.95 -1.91
CA ALA A 70 3.01 10.01 -1.63
C ALA A 70 2.58 10.00 -0.16
N THR A 71 2.82 11.09 0.57
CA THR A 71 2.40 11.22 1.98
C THR A 71 0.89 11.07 2.17
N ASN A 72 0.09 11.71 1.32
CA ASN A 72 -1.37 11.62 1.41
C ASN A 72 -1.89 10.17 1.24
N PRO A 73 -1.56 9.43 0.16
CA PRO A 73 -1.99 8.05 0.05
C PRO A 73 -1.43 7.15 1.16
N ALA A 74 -0.21 7.39 1.66
CA ALA A 74 0.32 6.66 2.80
C ALA A 74 -0.57 6.81 4.05
N ILE A 75 -1.04 8.03 4.35
CA ILE A 75 -1.96 8.29 5.46
C ILE A 75 -3.31 7.57 5.25
N TYR A 76 -3.83 7.57 4.02
CA TYR A 76 -5.09 6.89 3.73
C TYR A 76 -4.98 5.37 3.86
N TYR A 77 -3.91 4.75 3.34
CA TYR A 77 -3.67 3.32 3.51
C TYR A 77 -3.43 2.94 4.97
N LEU A 78 -2.74 3.77 5.74
CA LEU A 78 -2.55 3.55 7.18
C LEU A 78 -3.89 3.64 7.94
N THR A 79 -4.73 4.61 7.59
CA THR A 79 -6.06 4.75 8.20
C THR A 79 -6.92 3.53 7.87
N ALA A 80 -6.92 3.09 6.61
CA ALA A 80 -7.61 1.86 6.20
C ALA A 80 -7.08 0.64 6.95
N LEU A 81 -5.76 0.49 7.10
CA LEU A 81 -5.15 -0.60 7.87
C LEU A 81 -5.67 -0.63 9.31
N ILE A 82 -5.73 0.52 9.99
CA ILE A 82 -6.21 0.60 11.38
C ILE A 82 -7.68 0.16 11.45
N VAL A 83 -8.53 0.66 10.55
CA VAL A 83 -9.96 0.32 10.54
C VAL A 83 -10.20 -1.14 10.20
N TYR A 84 -9.53 -1.67 9.17
CA TYR A 84 -9.62 -3.08 8.80
C TYR A 84 -9.09 -4.00 9.90
N PHE A 85 -8.02 -3.59 10.59
CA PHE A 85 -7.48 -4.36 11.70
C PHE A 85 -8.45 -4.41 12.88
N TRP A 86 -9.14 -3.29 13.14
CA TRP A 86 -10.20 -3.26 14.15
C TRP A 86 -11.35 -4.20 13.76
N ALA A 87 -11.89 -4.10 12.55
CA ALA A 87 -12.95 -4.99 12.06
C ALA A 87 -12.59 -6.47 12.19
N TYR A 88 -11.38 -6.85 11.78
CA TYR A 88 -10.88 -8.22 11.94
C TYR A 88 -10.77 -8.64 13.42
N SER A 89 -10.38 -7.71 14.30
CA SER A 89 -10.31 -7.96 15.74
C SER A 89 -11.70 -8.16 16.38
N GLU A 90 -12.76 -7.61 15.77
CA GLU A 90 -14.17 -7.86 16.17
C GLU A 90 -14.74 -9.15 15.57
N GLY A 91 -13.99 -9.84 14.70
CA GLY A 91 -14.37 -11.12 14.11
C GLY A 91 -15.08 -11.02 12.76
N GLU A 92 -14.98 -9.89 12.07
CA GLU A 92 -15.42 -9.79 10.66
C GLU A 92 -14.52 -10.63 9.74
N VAL A 93 -15.11 -11.28 8.72
CA VAL A 93 -14.43 -12.20 7.79
C VAL A 93 -14.86 -11.96 6.34
#